data_AF-A0A5D3G780-F1
#
_entry.id   AF-A0A5D3G780-F1
#
_cell.length_a   1.000
_cell.length_b   1.000
_cell.length_c   1.000
_cell.angle_alpha   90.00
_cell.angle_beta   90.00
_cell.angle_gamma   90.00
#
_symmetry.space_group_name_H-M   'P 1'
#
loop_
_entity.id
_entity.type
_entity.pdbx_description
1 polymer ?
#
loop_
_entity_poly.entity_id
_entity_poly.type
_entity_poly.pdbx_seq_one_letter_code
_entity_poly.pdbx_strand_id
1 'polypeptide(L)' 'MIDREQDKKPLTTADRQRLYKERQREAGFRQTTVWVHDETKEEGRQAALDGKPLKPQGSKDPVSWAIGWLHEKGKQ' A
#
# COMPACT_ATOMS: atom_id res chain seq x y z
N MET A 1 10.54 44.50 -17.86
CA MET A 1 9.32 43.69 -17.68
C MET A 1 9.60 42.83 -16.45
N ILE A 2 9.22 43.27 -15.24
CA ILE A 2 7.94 42.92 -14.56
C ILE A 2 7.73 41.40 -14.63
N ASP A 3 7.67 40.61 -13.58
CA ASP A 3 7.84 40.78 -12.13
C ASP A 3 8.16 39.37 -11.61
N ARG A 4 8.96 39.32 -10.54
CA ARG A 4 9.11 38.29 -9.51
C ARG A 4 8.63 36.87 -9.82
N GLU A 5 9.60 35.96 -9.74
CA GLU A 5 9.44 34.59 -9.24
C GLU A 5 8.09 34.42 -8.54
N GLN A 6 7.18 33.72 -9.21
CA GLN A 6 5.89 33.36 -8.66
C GLN A 6 6.12 32.84 -7.25
N ASP A 7 5.58 33.55 -6.27
CA ASP A 7 5.45 33.15 -4.88
C ASP A 7 4.72 31.80 -4.87
N LYS A 8 5.47 30.70 -5.07
CA LYS A 8 4.95 29.34 -5.00
C LYS A 8 4.72 29.10 -3.53
N LYS A 9 3.53 29.51 -3.07
CA LYS A 9 3.03 29.19 -1.73
C LYS A 9 3.38 27.72 -1.46
N PRO A 10 3.97 27.42 -0.30
CA PRO A 10 4.37 26.06 0.01
C PRO A 10 3.15 25.15 -0.12
N LEU A 11 3.32 24.04 -0.84
CA LEU A 11 2.25 23.06 -1.04
C LEU A 11 1.65 22.66 0.31
N THR A 12 0.33 22.63 0.38
CA THR A 12 -0.35 22.13 1.58
C THR A 12 -0.21 20.61 1.66
N THR A 13 -0.51 20.03 2.83
CA THR A 13 -0.58 18.57 2.97
C THR A 13 -1.60 17.95 2.02
N ALA A 14 -2.73 18.62 1.79
CA ALA A 14 -3.75 18.20 0.84
C ALA A 14 -3.22 18.19 -0.60
N ASP A 15 -2.48 19.22 -1.01
CA ASP A 15 -1.89 19.29 -2.35
C ASP A 15 -0.89 18.16 -2.57
N ARG A 16 -0.04 17.88 -1.57
CA ARG A 16 0.93 16.77 -1.64
C ARG A 16 0.23 15.42 -1.77
N GLN A 17 -0.84 15.18 -1.00
CA GLN A 17 -1.62 13.94 -1.10
C GLN A 17 -2.29 13.79 -2.47
N ARG A 18 -2.81 14.89 -3.04
CA ARG A 18 -3.40 14.88 -4.39
C ARG A 18 -2.37 14.50 -5.44
N LEU A 19 -1.22 15.18 -5.45
CA LEU A 19 -0.13 14.91 -6.39
C LEU A 19 0.42 13.48 -6.26
N TYR A 20 0.48 12.93 -5.05
CA TYR A 20 0.83 11.53 -4.86
C TYR A 20 -0.19 10.59 -5.51
N LYS A 21 -1.49 10.80 -5.26
CA LYS A 21 -2.56 9.98 -5.85
C LYS A 21 -2.64 10.09 -7.37
N GLU A 22 -2.26 11.23 -7.94
CA GLU A 22 -2.16 11.43 -9.39
C GLU A 22 -1.01 10.59 -9.97
N ARG A 23 0.20 10.70 -9.40
CA ARG A 23 1.35 9.87 -9.81
C ARG A 23 1.08 8.37 -9.71
N GLN A 24 0.41 7.93 -8.65
CA GLN A 24 0.00 6.53 -8.50
C GLN A 24 -0.97 6.09 -9.60
N ARG A 25 -1.94 6.94 -9.97
CA ARG A 25 -2.88 6.66 -11.06
C ARG A 25 -2.21 6.63 -12.43
N GLU A 26 -1.29 7.55 -12.70
CA GLU A 26 -0.50 7.57 -13.94
C GLU A 26 0.38 6.31 -14.07
N ALA A 27 0.90 5.81 -12.95
CA ALA A 27 1.62 4.54 -12.89
C ALA A 27 0.70 3.29 -12.97
N GLY A 28 -0.60 3.46 -13.18
CA GLY A 28 -1.57 2.38 -13.35
C GLY A 28 -2.14 1.81 -12.04
N PHE A 29 -1.76 2.35 -10.87
CA PHE A 29 -2.32 1.90 -9.60
C PHE A 29 -3.73 2.43 -9.38
N ARG A 30 -4.58 1.60 -8.77
CA ARG A 30 -5.92 1.97 -8.30
C ARG A 30 -6.04 1.70 -6.81
N GLN A 31 -6.53 2.69 -6.07
CA GLN A 31 -6.80 2.54 -4.64
C GLN A 31 -8.09 1.71 -4.48
N THR A 32 -7.95 0.54 -3.86
CA THR A 32 -9.07 -0.33 -3.46
C THR A 32 -9.04 -0.45 -1.95
N THR A 33 -10.17 -0.24 -1.30
CA THR A 33 -10.30 -0.41 0.16
C THR A 33 -10.94 -1.75 0.45
N VAL A 34 -10.30 -2.56 1.28
CA VAL A 34 -10.83 -3.85 1.75
C VAL A 34 -10.69 -3.93 3.27
N TRP A 35 -11.61 -4.66 3.90
CA TRP A 35 -11.47 -5.04 5.30
C TRP A 35 -10.61 -6.29 5.39
N VAL A 36 -9.72 -6.35 6.39
CA VAL A 36 -8.83 -7.49 6.63
C VAL A 36 -9.05 -8.04 8.04
N HIS A 37 -8.94 -9.35 8.17
CA HIS A 37 -8.93 -10.05 9.45
C HIS A 37 -7.50 -10.07 10.00
N ASP A 38 -7.26 -9.33 11.09
CA ASP A 38 -5.92 -9.07 11.60
C ASP A 38 -5.16 -10.34 12.00
N GLU A 39 -5.80 -11.30 12.67
CA GLU A 39 -5.15 -12.55 13.08
C GLU A 39 -4.68 -13.36 11.87
N THR A 40 -5.52 -13.44 10.82
CA THR A 40 -5.21 -14.21 9.61
C THR A 40 -4.13 -13.53 8.78
N LYS A 41 -4.09 -12.20 8.79
CA LYS A 41 -2.97 -11.43 8.23
C LYS A 41 -1.67 -11.75 8.95
N GLU A 42 -1.69 -11.85 10.28
CA GLU A 42 -0.49 -12.17 11.06
C GLU A 42 -0.01 -13.61 10.81
N GLU A 43 -0.91 -14.57 10.66
CA GLU A 43 -0.58 -15.94 10.22
C GLU A 43 0.15 -15.96 8.88
N GLY A 44 -0.32 -15.16 7.91
CA GLY A 44 0.33 -15.03 6.60
C GLY A 44 1.71 -14.39 6.68
N ARG A 45 1.87 -13.36 7.54
CA ARG A 45 3.16 -12.73 7.82
C ARG A 45 4.15 -13.74 8.41
N GLN A 46 3.73 -14.51 9.42
CA GLN A 46 4.58 -15.52 10.04
C GLN A 46 4.98 -16.61 9.05
N ALA A 47 4.05 -17.05 8.18
CA ALA A 47 4.39 -18.02 7.14
C ALA A 47 5.44 -17.51 6.14
N ALA A 48 5.43 -16.22 5.80
CA ALA A 48 6.46 -15.61 4.95
C ALA A 48 7.84 -15.56 5.64
N LEU A 49 7.87 -15.28 6.94
CA LEU A 49 9.08 -15.34 7.78
C LEU A 49 9.63 -16.76 7.86
N ASP A 50 8.75 -17.75 8.02
CA ASP A 50 9.10 -19.18 8.04
C ASP A 50 9.56 -19.72 6.67
N GLY A 51 9.53 -18.90 5.61
CA GLY A 51 9.90 -19.31 4.25
C GLY A 51 8.86 -20.21 3.56
N LYS A 52 7.63 -20.30 4.09
CA LYS A 52 6.56 -21.10 3.49
C LYS A 52 6.06 -20.44 2.20
N PRO A 53 5.61 -21.23 1.20
CA PRO A 53 5.04 -20.69 -0.03
C PRO A 53 3.73 -19.93 0.24
N LEU A 54 3.37 -19.01 -0.65
CA LEU A 54 2.08 -18.30 -0.64
C LEU A 54 0.94 -19.28 -0.91
N LYS A 55 0.36 -19.84 0.16
CA LYS A 55 -0.76 -20.80 0.11
C LYS A 55 -1.88 -20.36 1.07
N PRO A 56 -2.66 -19.33 0.70
CA PRO A 56 -3.73 -18.81 1.55
C PRO A 56 -4.96 -19.74 1.62
N GLN A 57 -5.07 -20.72 0.72
CA GLN A 57 -6.20 -21.64 0.66
C GLN A 57 -6.28 -22.48 1.95
N GLY A 58 -7.39 -22.40 2.68
CA GLY A 58 -7.60 -23.08 3.96
C GLY A 58 -7.47 -22.19 5.20
N SER A 59 -7.04 -20.93 5.03
CA SER A 59 -7.15 -19.93 6.10
C SER A 59 -8.58 -19.40 6.23
N LYS A 60 -8.89 -18.82 7.40
CA LYS A 60 -10.20 -18.23 7.69
C LYS A 60 -10.58 -17.12 6.71
N ASP A 61 -9.60 -16.32 6.30
CA ASP A 61 -9.72 -15.28 5.28
C ASP A 61 -8.48 -15.31 4.37
N PRO A 62 -8.60 -15.96 3.19
CA PRO A 62 -7.50 -16.09 2.24
C PRO A 62 -6.91 -14.77 1.75
N VAL A 63 -7.73 -13.71 1.64
CA VAL A 63 -7.26 -12.40 1.17
C VAL A 63 -6.39 -11.76 2.26
N SER A 64 -6.88 -11.76 3.50
CA SER A 64 -6.14 -11.25 4.65
C SER A 64 -4.81 -11.98 4.85
N TRP A 65 -4.81 -13.31 4.73
CA TRP A 65 -3.60 -14.12 4.81
C TRP A 65 -2.59 -13.76 3.72
N ALA A 66 -3.05 -13.69 2.47
CA ALA A 66 -2.18 -13.35 1.34
C ALA A 66 -1.59 -11.94 1.47
N ILE A 67 -2.36 -10.96 1.96
CA ILE A 67 -1.87 -9.60 2.25
C ILE A 67 -0.73 -9.64 3.26
N GLY A 68 -0.87 -10.39 4.36
CA GLY A 68 0.17 -10.54 5.37
C GLY A 68 1.47 -11.13 4.82
N TRP A 69 1.34 -12.19 4.03
CA TRP A 69 2.48 -12.86 3.41
C TRP A 69 3.22 -11.95 2.39
N LEU A 70 2.46 -11.31 1.49
CA LEU A 70 3.02 -10.42 0.46
C LEU A 70 3.67 -9.18 1.06
N HIS A 71 3.06 -8.62 2.11
CA HIS A 71 3.60 -7.45 2.80
C HIS A 71 4.96 -7.75 3.46
N GLU A 72 5.16 -8.97 3.97
CA GLU A 72 6.47 -9.36 4.53
C GLU A 72 7.52 -9.59 3.45
N LYS A 73 7.17 -10.30 2.37
CA LYS A 73 8.11 -10.53 1.26
C LYS A 73 8.50 -9.25 0.52
N GLY A 74 7.62 -8.26 0.45
CA GLY A 74 7.92 -6.96 -0.18
C GLY A 74 8.89 -6.06 0.61
N LYS A 75 9.26 -6.44 1.84
CA LYS A 75 10.26 -5.73 2.66
C LYS A 75 11.68 -6.28 2.54
N GLN A 76 11.82 -7.52 2.07
CA GLN A 76 13.10 -8.20 1.84
C GLN A 76 13.66 -7.81 0.48
#